data_AF-A0A7Y3D9V5-F1
#
_entry.id   AF-A0A7Y3D9V5-F1
#
_cell.length_a   1.000
_cell.length_b   1.000
_cell.length_c   1.000
_cell.angle_alpha   90.00
_cell.angle_beta   90.00
_cell.angle_gamma   90.00
#
_symmetry.space_group_name_H-M   'P 1'
#
loop_
_entity.id
_entity.type
_entity.pdbx_description
1 polymer ?
#
loop_
_entity_poly.entity_id
_entity_poly.type
_entity_poly.pdbx_seq_one_letter_code
_entity_poly.pdbx_strand_id
1 'polypeptide(L)'
;AGAANLEGGEAPLEGEGDLVLLAHPHPLLGDGSGANLPWLQEVADPVTKVAWTSWAELHSETAAALGVEHGDVVAVQTPAGRAELPVVPRGGIRKDVIAIALGQGHTVGHYASAAMEGRPGEARGVNVLDLLPARADENGGPAYLTVRAQVAATGGYQKLPVWQTEDNKRGRVLAQQIPVASLASGEVGAAYPSHGPESHDEDGHGGHDEHAAVVEHHGSGGSSDSGIKPDPHLYAPYDMTNDSESDDYRWAMTIDVDRCNGCSACVTACYIENNIPVVGEKQTALGRSMTWLRIERYVTDGEPVLETGRNPIKSGETLGELDVRNSPMLCQQCGSAPCEPVCPVFATYHNEEGLNGMVYNRCIGTRYCANNCSYKVRRFNYYDYQIHNWPDPMPLMLNPDVTVRGQGVMEKCTFCVQRIQEARQGAKDEGRRIADGEVRTACQQSCPSDAIGFGNARDSKSEVVQQGDDPVRGYHALHELNTRPAVTYLAQVNRGKIEG
;
A
#
# COMPACT_ATOMS: atom_id res chain seq x y z
N ALA A 1 13.19 -35.55 -23.33
CA ALA A 1 13.03 -34.41 -24.26
C ALA A 1 13.10 -33.13 -23.44
N GLY A 2 14.03 -32.23 -23.75
CA GLY A 2 14.10 -30.93 -23.07
C GLY A 2 12.91 -30.07 -23.48
N ALA A 3 12.43 -29.19 -22.59
CA ALA A 3 11.33 -28.26 -22.86
C ALA A 3 11.56 -27.35 -24.09
N ALA A 4 12.79 -27.29 -24.61
CA ALA A 4 13.18 -26.52 -25.80
C ALA A 4 12.57 -27.02 -27.13
N ASN A 5 11.98 -28.22 -27.19
CA ASN A 5 11.37 -28.78 -28.42
C ASN A 5 9.84 -28.92 -28.33
N LEU A 6 9.19 -28.24 -27.39
CA LEU A 6 7.73 -28.15 -27.35
C LEU A 6 7.28 -27.11 -28.38
N GLU A 7 6.90 -27.55 -29.56
CA GLU A 7 6.12 -26.74 -30.50
C GLU A 7 4.66 -26.72 -30.01
N GLY A 8 4.29 -25.69 -29.27
CA GLY A 8 2.91 -25.48 -28.83
C GLY A 8 2.04 -25.11 -30.03
N GLY A 9 1.04 -25.94 -30.35
CA GLY A 9 -0.04 -25.55 -31.25
C GLY A 9 -0.90 -24.45 -30.66
N GLU A 10 -1.65 -23.74 -31.50
CA GLU A 10 -2.62 -22.75 -31.03
C GLU A 10 -3.66 -23.46 -30.14
N ALA A 11 -3.91 -22.90 -28.95
CA ALA A 11 -4.90 -23.49 -28.04
C ALA A 11 -6.28 -23.43 -28.71
N PRO A 12 -7.04 -24.54 -28.75
CA PRO A 12 -8.39 -24.54 -29.31
C PRO A 12 -9.32 -23.75 -28.37
N LEU A 13 -9.59 -22.49 -28.73
CA LEU A 13 -10.52 -21.62 -28.01
C LEU A 13 -11.90 -21.68 -28.65
N GLU A 14 -12.94 -21.85 -27.85
CA GLU A 14 -14.34 -21.86 -28.29
C GLU A 14 -14.90 -20.43 -28.38
N GLY A 15 -15.77 -20.19 -29.37
CA GLY A 15 -16.44 -18.90 -29.58
C GLY A 15 -15.78 -18.03 -30.64
N GLU A 16 -16.54 -17.04 -31.12
CA GLU A 16 -16.15 -16.15 -32.24
C GLU A 16 -15.65 -14.77 -31.77
N GLY A 17 -15.49 -14.57 -30.45
CA GLY A 17 -15.12 -13.27 -29.88
C GLY A 17 -13.68 -12.82 -30.16
N ASP A 18 -13.47 -11.52 -30.14
CA ASP A 18 -12.16 -10.92 -30.45
C ASP A 18 -11.12 -11.12 -29.33
N LEU A 19 -11.57 -11.22 -28.07
CA LEU A 19 -10.69 -11.31 -26.90
C LEU A 19 -10.70 -12.70 -26.28
N VAL A 20 -9.56 -13.16 -25.79
CA VAL A 20 -9.44 -14.37 -24.98
C VAL A 20 -9.85 -14.07 -23.55
N LEU A 21 -10.77 -14.84 -22.97
CA LEU A 21 -11.12 -14.73 -21.56
C LEU A 21 -10.08 -15.48 -20.72
N LEU A 22 -9.35 -14.73 -19.89
CA LEU A 22 -8.47 -15.29 -18.86
C LEU A 22 -9.20 -15.26 -17.52
N ALA A 23 -9.81 -16.39 -17.15
CA ALA A 23 -10.30 -16.59 -15.80
C ALA A 23 -9.15 -17.04 -14.90
N HIS A 24 -8.84 -16.29 -13.84
CA HIS A 24 -7.74 -16.63 -12.92
C HIS A 24 -8.18 -16.56 -11.46
N PRO A 25 -7.62 -17.38 -10.56
CA PRO A 25 -7.90 -17.26 -9.13
C PRO A 25 -7.58 -15.86 -8.62
N HIS A 26 -8.45 -15.30 -7.77
CA HIS A 26 -8.14 -14.04 -7.10
C HIS A 26 -7.02 -14.29 -6.06
N PRO A 27 -5.98 -13.45 -5.97
CA PRO A 27 -4.86 -13.69 -5.05
C PRO A 27 -5.26 -13.87 -3.58
N LEU A 28 -6.36 -13.21 -3.16
CA LEU A 28 -6.91 -13.29 -1.81
C LEU A 28 -8.09 -14.26 -1.65
N LEU A 29 -8.96 -14.40 -2.65
CA LEU A 29 -10.21 -15.18 -2.52
C LEU A 29 -10.08 -16.59 -3.09
N GLY A 30 -9.02 -16.85 -3.86
CA GLY A 30 -8.77 -18.12 -4.53
C GLY A 30 -9.88 -18.46 -5.51
N ASP A 31 -10.54 -19.59 -5.25
CA ASP A 31 -11.71 -20.12 -5.96
C ASP A 31 -13.05 -19.62 -5.41
N GLY A 32 -13.05 -18.77 -4.38
CA GLY A 32 -14.24 -18.28 -3.68
C GLY A 32 -14.48 -18.92 -2.33
N SER A 33 -13.72 -19.95 -1.96
CA SER A 33 -13.81 -20.57 -0.63
C SER A 33 -13.48 -19.60 0.51
N GLY A 34 -12.64 -18.58 0.25
CA GLY A 34 -12.34 -17.49 1.17
C GLY A 34 -13.30 -16.29 1.09
N ALA A 35 -14.31 -16.30 0.22
CA ALA A 35 -15.15 -15.12 -0.07
C ALA A 35 -15.94 -14.61 1.15
N ASN A 36 -16.25 -15.47 2.12
CA ASN A 36 -16.96 -15.05 3.33
C ASN A 36 -16.02 -14.66 4.48
N LEU A 37 -14.71 -14.57 4.24
CA LEU A 37 -13.74 -14.04 5.20
C LEU A 37 -13.64 -12.51 5.01
N PRO A 38 -14.01 -11.71 6.02
CA PRO A 38 -14.25 -10.28 5.83
C PRO A 38 -12.99 -9.50 5.46
N TRP A 39 -11.84 -9.86 6.06
CA TRP A 39 -10.58 -9.18 5.76
C TRP A 39 -10.10 -9.47 4.34
N LEU A 40 -10.36 -10.67 3.79
CA LEU A 40 -9.98 -11.00 2.42
C LEU A 40 -10.87 -10.28 1.38
N GLN A 41 -12.09 -9.90 1.76
CA GLN A 41 -12.96 -9.05 0.93
C GLN A 41 -12.54 -7.58 0.94
N GLU A 42 -12.10 -7.07 2.10
CA GLU A 42 -11.74 -5.65 2.23
C GLU A 42 -10.32 -5.34 1.78
N VAL A 43 -9.36 -6.25 2.01
CA VAL A 43 -7.98 -6.08 1.56
C VAL A 43 -7.97 -6.02 0.04
N ALA A 44 -7.42 -4.94 -0.49
CA ALA A 44 -7.41 -4.71 -1.93
C ALA A 44 -6.47 -5.67 -2.68
N ASP A 45 -6.86 -6.00 -3.90
CA ASP A 45 -6.05 -6.74 -4.86
C ASP A 45 -4.64 -6.11 -5.01
N PRO A 46 -3.57 -6.91 -5.00
CA PRO A 46 -2.20 -6.38 -5.06
C PRO A 46 -1.89 -5.58 -6.33
N VAL A 47 -2.59 -5.83 -7.45
CA VAL A 47 -2.31 -5.24 -8.77
C VAL A 47 -3.24 -4.07 -9.10
N THR A 48 -4.56 -4.29 -9.00
CA THR A 48 -5.59 -3.31 -9.38
C THR A 48 -6.04 -2.44 -8.22
N LYS A 49 -5.72 -2.87 -6.99
CA LYS A 49 -6.11 -2.18 -5.75
C LYS A 49 -7.62 -2.11 -5.54
N VAL A 50 -8.40 -2.90 -6.28
CA VAL A 50 -9.84 -3.08 -6.11
C VAL A 50 -10.10 -4.02 -4.92
N ALA A 51 -11.10 -3.71 -4.10
CA ALA A 51 -11.61 -4.58 -3.04
C ALA A 51 -13.09 -4.93 -3.31
N TRP A 52 -13.69 -5.84 -2.55
CA TRP A 52 -15.16 -6.05 -2.48
C TRP A 52 -15.94 -6.41 -3.76
N THR A 53 -15.40 -6.33 -4.97
CA THR A 53 -16.20 -6.48 -6.20
C THR A 53 -15.38 -7.13 -7.31
N SER A 54 -16.06 -7.58 -8.37
CA SER A 54 -15.39 -8.10 -9.57
C SER A 54 -15.08 -6.98 -10.54
N TRP A 55 -14.03 -7.14 -11.33
CA TRP A 55 -13.65 -6.23 -12.41
C TRP A 55 -13.13 -7.00 -13.63
N ALA A 56 -13.20 -6.37 -14.79
CA ALA A 56 -12.57 -6.85 -16.02
C ALA A 56 -11.29 -6.06 -16.29
N GLU A 57 -10.14 -6.73 -16.33
CA GLU A 57 -8.89 -6.11 -16.76
C GLU A 57 -8.80 -6.14 -18.28
N LEU A 58 -8.46 -4.99 -18.85
CA LEU A 58 -8.23 -4.81 -20.28
C LEU A 58 -6.96 -4.03 -20.51
N HIS A 59 -6.30 -4.30 -21.63
CA HIS A 59 -5.17 -3.47 -22.04
C HIS A 59 -5.66 -2.04 -22.30
N SER A 60 -4.89 -1.02 -21.91
CA SER A 60 -5.29 0.39 -22.04
C SER A 60 -5.66 0.77 -23.49
N GLU A 61 -4.92 0.29 -24.50
CA GLU A 61 -5.28 0.50 -25.91
C GLU A 61 -6.57 -0.23 -26.33
N THR A 62 -6.80 -1.43 -25.80
CA THR A 62 -8.02 -2.20 -26.08
C THR A 62 -9.24 -1.52 -25.48
N ALA A 63 -9.11 -0.99 -24.25
CA ALA A 63 -10.14 -0.19 -23.60
C ALA A 63 -10.42 1.10 -24.40
N ALA A 64 -9.38 1.79 -24.89
CA ALA A 64 -9.53 2.98 -25.72
C ALA A 64 -10.24 2.67 -27.05
N ALA A 65 -9.88 1.56 -27.71
CA ALA A 65 -10.55 1.11 -28.94
C ALA A 65 -12.03 0.77 -28.73
N LEU A 66 -12.39 0.27 -27.54
CA LEU A 66 -13.77 0.01 -27.12
C LEU A 66 -14.50 1.26 -26.63
N GLY A 67 -13.80 2.39 -26.45
CA GLY A 67 -14.37 3.64 -25.91
C GLY A 67 -14.79 3.54 -24.44
N VAL A 68 -14.09 2.73 -23.63
CA VAL A 68 -14.38 2.54 -22.20
C VAL A 68 -13.22 2.98 -21.31
N GLU A 69 -13.55 3.55 -20.16
CA GLU A 69 -12.60 4.01 -19.15
C GLU A 69 -12.78 3.24 -17.83
N HIS A 70 -11.86 3.47 -16.88
CA HIS A 70 -11.97 2.89 -15.53
C HIS A 70 -13.35 3.09 -14.89
N GLY A 71 -13.95 1.98 -14.46
CA GLY A 71 -15.27 1.91 -13.85
C GLY A 71 -16.44 1.84 -14.84
N ASP A 72 -16.21 2.02 -16.14
CA ASP A 72 -17.25 1.78 -17.14
C ASP A 72 -17.60 0.31 -17.21
N VAL A 73 -18.88 0.01 -17.43
CA VAL A 73 -19.38 -1.36 -17.44
C VAL A 73 -19.34 -1.90 -18.86
N VAL A 74 -18.76 -3.10 -19.00
CA VAL A 74 -18.79 -3.87 -20.24
C VAL A 74 -19.61 -5.13 -20.06
N ALA A 75 -20.28 -5.54 -21.13
CA ALA A 75 -20.87 -6.86 -21.25
C ALA A 75 -19.85 -7.81 -21.86
N VAL A 76 -19.56 -8.90 -21.14
CA VAL A 76 -18.70 -10.00 -21.58
C VAL A 76 -19.60 -11.18 -21.93
N GLN A 77 -19.60 -11.55 -23.21
CA GLN A 77 -20.42 -12.63 -23.74
C GLN A 77 -19.52 -13.76 -24.24
N THR A 78 -19.76 -14.98 -23.75
CA THR A 78 -19.16 -16.22 -24.25
C THR A 78 -20.27 -17.16 -24.74
N PRO A 79 -19.94 -18.31 -25.37
CA PRO A 79 -20.96 -19.33 -25.66
C PRO A 79 -21.65 -19.89 -24.40
N ALA A 80 -20.99 -19.85 -23.24
CA ALA A 80 -21.51 -20.39 -21.99
C ALA A 80 -22.43 -19.40 -21.25
N GLY A 81 -22.14 -18.10 -21.31
CA GLY A 81 -22.89 -17.13 -20.54
C GLY A 81 -22.55 -15.67 -20.83
N ARG A 82 -23.20 -14.79 -20.06
CA ARG A 82 -23.05 -13.34 -20.14
C ARG A 82 -22.88 -12.77 -18.75
N ALA A 83 -21.94 -11.84 -18.59
CA ALA A 83 -21.76 -11.08 -17.36
C ALA A 83 -21.51 -9.60 -17.67
N GLU A 84 -21.89 -8.73 -16.75
CA GLU A 84 -21.61 -7.30 -16.82
C GLU A 84 -20.77 -6.90 -15.61
N LEU A 85 -19.66 -6.21 -15.84
CA LEU A 85 -18.72 -5.83 -14.79
C LEU A 85 -17.92 -4.57 -15.18
N PRO A 86 -17.48 -3.77 -14.20
CA PRO A 86 -16.67 -2.58 -14.45
C PRO A 86 -15.27 -2.94 -14.97
N VAL A 87 -14.73 -2.12 -15.87
CA VAL A 87 -13.39 -2.31 -16.43
C VAL A 87 -12.31 -1.59 -15.63
N VAL A 88 -11.12 -2.18 -15.61
CA VAL A 88 -9.89 -1.60 -15.09
C VAL A 88 -8.83 -1.64 -16.20
N PRO A 89 -8.66 -0.55 -16.97
CA PRO A 89 -7.65 -0.46 -18.02
C PRO A 89 -6.23 -0.41 -17.46
N ARG A 90 -5.30 -1.22 -18.01
CA ARG A 90 -3.89 -1.32 -17.56
C ARG A 90 -2.95 -1.67 -18.71
N GLY A 91 -1.67 -1.30 -18.63
CA GLY A 91 -0.66 -1.69 -19.62
C GLY A 91 -0.05 -3.10 -19.43
N GLY A 92 -0.20 -3.71 -18.25
CA GLY A 92 0.46 -4.98 -17.92
C GLY A 92 -0.22 -6.25 -18.45
N ILE A 93 -1.36 -6.12 -19.14
CA ILE A 93 -2.15 -7.23 -19.69
C ILE A 93 -2.06 -7.25 -21.22
N ARG A 94 -2.12 -8.42 -21.85
CA ARG A 94 -2.02 -8.54 -23.31
C ARG A 94 -3.23 -7.90 -24.01
N LYS A 95 -3.02 -7.31 -25.20
CA LYS A 95 -4.04 -6.56 -25.97
C LYS A 95 -5.25 -7.39 -26.41
N ASP A 96 -5.05 -8.68 -26.62
CA ASP A 96 -6.05 -9.67 -27.05
C ASP A 96 -6.70 -10.43 -25.87
N VAL A 97 -6.51 -9.97 -24.63
CA VAL A 97 -7.02 -10.65 -23.42
C VAL A 97 -7.97 -9.74 -22.64
N ILE A 98 -9.03 -10.35 -22.12
CA ILE A 98 -9.82 -9.83 -21.00
C ILE A 98 -9.63 -10.75 -19.80
N ALA A 99 -9.11 -10.24 -18.69
CA ALA A 99 -8.89 -11.04 -17.49
C ALA A 99 -9.94 -10.72 -16.42
N ILE A 100 -10.49 -11.75 -15.79
CA ILE A 100 -11.48 -11.63 -14.72
C ILE A 100 -11.13 -12.61 -13.60
N ALA A 101 -11.01 -12.09 -12.38
CA ALA A 101 -10.67 -12.89 -11.22
C ALA A 101 -11.86 -13.75 -10.73
N LEU A 102 -11.58 -14.99 -10.34
CA LEU A 102 -12.53 -15.91 -9.69
C LEU A 102 -12.79 -15.51 -8.23
N GLY A 103 -13.81 -16.13 -7.61
CA GLY A 103 -14.04 -16.08 -6.17
C GLY A 103 -15.05 -15.04 -5.68
N GLN A 104 -15.75 -14.38 -6.61
CA GLN A 104 -16.94 -13.57 -6.34
C GLN A 104 -18.17 -14.20 -6.99
N GLY A 105 -19.35 -13.56 -6.85
CA GLY A 105 -20.61 -14.01 -7.42
C GLY A 105 -21.47 -14.85 -6.47
N HIS A 106 -21.11 -14.93 -5.19
CA HIS A 106 -21.88 -15.65 -4.19
C HIS A 106 -23.17 -14.89 -3.83
N THR A 107 -24.32 -15.58 -3.83
CA THR A 107 -25.63 -15.04 -3.41
C THR A 107 -25.93 -15.27 -1.92
N VAL A 108 -25.07 -16.02 -1.23
CA VAL A 108 -25.17 -16.34 0.19
C VAL A 108 -23.88 -16.00 0.92
N GLY A 109 -23.96 -15.87 2.25
CA GLY A 109 -22.84 -15.47 3.12
C GLY A 109 -22.88 -13.99 3.44
N HIS A 110 -22.55 -13.64 4.69
CA HIS A 110 -22.66 -12.27 5.19
C HIS A 110 -21.74 -11.29 4.43
N TYR A 111 -20.49 -11.71 4.15
CA TYR A 111 -19.50 -10.89 3.44
C TYR A 111 -19.37 -11.27 1.96
N ALA A 112 -19.57 -12.55 1.64
CA ALA A 112 -19.46 -13.06 0.26
C ALA A 112 -20.57 -12.55 -0.67
N SER A 113 -21.72 -12.18 -0.12
CA SER A 113 -22.85 -11.59 -0.85
C SER A 113 -23.07 -10.13 -0.45
N ALA A 114 -24.11 -9.48 -1.01
CA ALA A 114 -24.49 -8.13 -0.62
C ALA A 114 -25.30 -8.07 0.71
N ALA A 115 -25.36 -9.16 1.48
CA ALA A 115 -26.11 -9.24 2.74
C ALA A 115 -25.66 -8.21 3.79
N MET A 116 -24.35 -8.01 3.99
CA MET A 116 -23.83 -6.99 4.92
C MET A 116 -24.27 -5.56 4.54
N GLU A 117 -24.61 -5.32 3.28
CA GLU A 117 -25.11 -4.03 2.80
C GLU A 117 -26.64 -3.91 2.80
N GLY A 118 -27.33 -4.87 3.42
CA GLY A 118 -28.79 -4.91 3.51
C GLY A 118 -29.49 -5.47 2.26
N ARG A 119 -28.78 -6.16 1.37
CA ARG A 119 -29.31 -6.78 0.15
C ARG A 119 -29.07 -8.31 0.14
N PRO A 120 -29.70 -9.07 1.05
CA PRO A 120 -29.51 -10.51 1.14
C PRO A 120 -30.03 -11.21 -0.14
N GLY A 121 -29.31 -12.25 -0.60
CA GLY A 121 -29.65 -12.98 -1.81
C GLY A 121 -29.09 -12.37 -3.10
N GLU A 122 -28.62 -11.12 -3.05
CA GLU A 122 -27.94 -10.48 -4.18
C GLU A 122 -26.44 -10.80 -4.18
N ALA A 123 -25.92 -11.15 -5.36
CA ALA A 123 -24.51 -11.43 -5.54
C ALA A 123 -23.67 -10.15 -5.44
N ARG A 124 -22.46 -10.31 -4.90
CA ARG A 124 -21.38 -9.34 -4.98
C ARG A 124 -20.48 -9.71 -6.14
N GLY A 125 -20.24 -8.77 -7.06
CA GLY A 125 -19.49 -9.07 -8.29
C GLY A 125 -20.18 -10.12 -9.16
N VAL A 126 -19.39 -10.85 -9.96
CA VAL A 126 -19.87 -11.88 -10.88
C VAL A 126 -19.17 -13.21 -10.65
N ASN A 127 -19.87 -14.32 -10.89
CA ASN A 127 -19.27 -15.64 -10.92
C ASN A 127 -18.74 -15.92 -12.33
N VAL A 128 -17.42 -15.81 -12.51
CA VAL A 128 -16.77 -15.98 -13.81
C VAL A 128 -16.90 -17.41 -14.34
N LEU A 129 -17.13 -18.40 -13.48
CA LEU A 129 -17.34 -19.78 -13.91
C LEU A 129 -18.58 -19.92 -14.79
N ASP A 130 -19.56 -19.02 -14.67
CA ASP A 130 -20.76 -19.00 -15.52
C ASP A 130 -20.45 -18.53 -16.96
N LEU A 131 -19.24 -17.99 -17.20
CA LEU A 131 -18.74 -17.63 -18.53
C LEU A 131 -17.91 -18.74 -19.18
N LEU A 132 -17.62 -19.83 -18.46
CA LEU A 132 -16.77 -20.91 -18.94
C LEU A 132 -17.60 -22.15 -19.29
N PRO A 133 -17.17 -22.96 -20.28
CA PRO A 133 -17.81 -24.22 -20.59
C PRO A 133 -17.65 -25.18 -19.42
N ALA A 134 -18.69 -25.98 -19.14
CA ALA A 134 -18.67 -27.03 -18.12
C ALA A 134 -17.85 -28.25 -18.58
N ARG A 135 -16.55 -28.05 -18.83
CA ARG A 135 -15.61 -29.09 -19.25
C ARG A 135 -14.35 -29.10 -18.40
N ALA A 136 -13.79 -30.29 -18.25
CA ALA A 136 -12.47 -30.46 -17.68
C ALA A 136 -11.41 -30.40 -18.79
N ASP A 137 -10.19 -30.00 -18.42
CA ASP A 137 -9.00 -30.18 -19.25
C ASP A 137 -8.58 -31.67 -19.29
N GLU A 138 -7.52 -31.97 -20.04
CA GLU A 138 -7.01 -33.34 -20.22
C GLU A 138 -6.56 -34.00 -18.89
N ASN A 139 -6.32 -33.20 -17.85
CA ASN A 139 -5.91 -33.66 -16.52
C ASN A 139 -7.09 -33.71 -15.52
N GLY A 140 -8.32 -33.43 -15.96
CA GLY A 140 -9.50 -33.42 -15.11
C GLY A 140 -9.69 -32.12 -14.31
N GLY A 141 -8.88 -31.09 -14.54
CA GLY A 141 -9.02 -29.77 -13.92
C GLY A 141 -10.02 -28.87 -14.65
N PRO A 142 -10.56 -27.82 -14.03
CA PRO A 142 -11.43 -26.88 -14.72
C PRO A 142 -10.67 -26.13 -15.84
N ALA A 143 -11.26 -26.07 -17.02
CA ALA A 143 -10.58 -25.54 -18.20
C ALA A 143 -10.70 -24.00 -18.29
N TYR A 144 -9.85 -23.27 -17.54
CA TYR A 144 -9.95 -21.81 -17.35
C TYR A 144 -9.59 -20.94 -18.57
N LEU A 145 -8.75 -21.44 -19.49
CA LEU A 145 -8.31 -20.70 -20.69
C LEU A 145 -8.81 -21.41 -21.95
N THR A 146 -10.11 -21.32 -22.20
CA THR A 146 -10.77 -22.13 -23.23
C THR A 146 -11.72 -21.38 -24.15
N VAL A 147 -12.00 -20.11 -23.88
CA VAL A 147 -13.02 -19.38 -24.62
C VAL A 147 -12.56 -18.00 -25.09
N ARG A 148 -13.11 -17.61 -26.23
CA ARG A 148 -13.14 -16.25 -26.72
C ARG A 148 -14.42 -15.56 -26.26
N ALA A 149 -14.29 -14.31 -25.86
CA ALA A 149 -15.37 -13.46 -25.40
C ALA A 149 -15.58 -12.29 -26.37
N GLN A 150 -16.84 -12.02 -26.70
CA GLN A 150 -17.23 -10.74 -27.27
C GLN A 150 -17.42 -9.74 -26.14
N VAL A 151 -16.80 -8.57 -26.27
CA VAL A 151 -16.89 -7.50 -25.27
C VAL A 151 -17.52 -6.27 -25.92
N ALA A 152 -18.49 -5.67 -25.23
CA ALA A 152 -19.17 -4.46 -25.69
C ALA A 152 -19.44 -3.51 -24.51
N ALA A 153 -19.26 -2.21 -24.73
CA ALA A 153 -19.64 -1.18 -23.77
C ALA A 153 -21.15 -1.18 -23.54
N THR A 154 -21.59 -1.11 -22.28
CA THR A 154 -23.03 -1.03 -21.95
C THR A 154 -23.51 0.42 -21.79
N GLY A 155 -22.58 1.37 -21.65
CA GLY A 155 -22.86 2.75 -21.24
C GLY A 155 -23.10 2.91 -19.73
N GLY A 156 -23.04 1.82 -18.96
CA GLY A 156 -23.11 1.85 -17.51
C GLY A 156 -21.80 2.28 -16.86
N TYR A 157 -21.89 2.74 -15.60
CA TYR A 157 -20.73 3.12 -14.79
C TYR A 157 -20.91 2.63 -13.35
N GLN A 158 -19.85 2.08 -12.78
CA GLN A 158 -19.76 1.69 -11.38
C GLN A 158 -18.50 2.28 -10.75
N LYS A 159 -18.67 2.97 -9.63
CA LYS A 159 -17.53 3.47 -8.86
C LYS A 159 -16.85 2.30 -8.14
N LEU A 160 -15.62 1.98 -8.55
CA LEU A 160 -14.85 0.90 -7.94
C LEU A 160 -14.31 1.29 -6.54
N PRO A 161 -14.36 0.37 -5.57
CA PRO A 161 -13.75 0.51 -4.25
C PRO A 161 -12.22 0.31 -4.30
N VAL A 162 -11.51 1.27 -4.88
CA VAL A 162 -10.05 1.23 -4.98
C VAL A 162 -9.36 1.83 -3.77
N TRP A 163 -8.30 1.17 -3.27
CA TRP A 163 -7.48 1.68 -2.17
C TRP A 163 -6.44 2.72 -2.61
N GLN A 164 -6.03 2.65 -3.87
CA GLN A 164 -5.06 3.55 -4.49
C GLN A 164 -5.63 3.99 -5.83
N THR A 165 -5.72 5.30 -6.02
CA THR A 165 -6.28 5.93 -7.22
C THR A 165 -5.22 6.35 -8.22
N GLU A 166 -3.95 6.45 -7.79
CA GLU A 166 -2.83 6.86 -8.63
C GLU A 166 -1.63 5.95 -8.44
N ASP A 167 -1.09 5.47 -9.57
CA ASP A 167 0.06 4.56 -9.60
C ASP A 167 1.39 5.25 -9.93
N ASN A 168 1.32 6.52 -10.34
CA ASN A 168 2.49 7.31 -10.67
C ASN A 168 3.00 8.05 -9.42
N LYS A 169 4.29 7.86 -9.09
CA LYS A 169 4.95 8.53 -7.96
C LYS A 169 5.39 9.96 -8.26
N ARG A 170 5.40 10.39 -9.51
CA ARG A 170 5.68 11.75 -10.01
C ARG A 170 7.04 12.25 -9.56
N GLY A 171 8.07 11.43 -9.76
CA GLY A 171 9.44 11.73 -9.32
C GLY A 171 9.65 11.78 -7.79
N ARG A 172 8.63 11.55 -6.96
CA ARG A 172 8.77 11.58 -5.49
C ARG A 172 9.67 10.46 -4.99
N VAL A 173 10.35 10.70 -3.86
CA VAL A 173 11.25 9.75 -3.18
C VAL A 173 10.44 8.67 -2.45
N LEU A 174 9.69 7.87 -3.22
CA LEU A 174 8.88 6.74 -2.77
C LEU A 174 9.26 5.51 -3.61
N ALA A 175 9.21 4.32 -3.01
CA ALA A 175 9.59 3.05 -3.65
C ALA A 175 10.86 3.18 -4.53
N GLN A 176 11.97 3.56 -3.89
CA GLN A 176 13.22 3.81 -4.59
C GLN A 176 13.79 2.51 -5.16
N GLN A 177 14.55 2.65 -6.24
CA GLN A 177 15.25 1.55 -6.88
C GLN A 177 16.65 2.03 -7.24
N ILE A 178 17.63 1.15 -7.08
CA ILE A 178 18.99 1.38 -7.50
C ILE A 178 19.41 0.29 -8.49
N PRO A 179 20.31 0.57 -9.44
CA PRO A 179 20.89 -0.49 -10.26
C PRO A 179 21.83 -1.36 -9.42
N VAL A 180 21.96 -2.64 -9.79
CA VAL A 180 22.92 -3.55 -9.15
C VAL A 180 24.36 -3.04 -9.21
N ALA A 181 24.71 -2.22 -10.22
CA ALA A 181 26.01 -1.58 -10.34
C ALA A 181 26.30 -0.59 -9.21
N SER A 182 25.31 0.21 -8.76
CA SER A 182 25.46 1.11 -7.61
C SER A 182 25.68 0.31 -6.32
N LEU A 183 24.98 -0.81 -6.17
CA LEU A 183 25.22 -1.72 -5.05
C LEU A 183 26.63 -2.32 -5.05
N ALA A 184 27.16 -2.67 -6.22
CA ALA A 184 28.49 -3.26 -6.34
C ALA A 184 29.63 -2.24 -6.14
N SER A 185 29.41 -0.99 -6.54
CA SER A 185 30.40 0.10 -6.41
C SER A 185 30.37 0.78 -5.04
N GLY A 186 29.29 0.61 -4.27
CA GLY A 186 29.05 1.37 -3.04
C GLY A 186 28.64 2.81 -3.30
N GLU A 187 28.35 3.19 -4.54
CA GLU A 187 27.80 4.50 -4.87
C GLU A 187 26.39 4.63 -4.32
N VAL A 188 26.16 5.66 -3.51
CA VAL A 188 24.85 5.96 -2.91
C VAL A 188 23.83 6.21 -4.02
N GLY A 189 22.99 5.21 -4.29
CA GLY A 189 21.99 5.26 -5.36
C GLY A 189 20.64 5.83 -4.92
N ALA A 190 20.38 5.91 -3.62
CA ALA A 190 19.20 6.59 -3.09
C ALA A 190 19.44 8.10 -3.10
N ALA A 191 18.49 8.87 -3.66
CA ALA A 191 18.60 10.34 -3.79
C ALA A 191 18.88 11.08 -2.46
N TYR A 192 18.66 10.42 -1.32
CA TYR A 192 19.07 10.87 0.01
C TYR A 192 19.40 9.64 0.86
N PRO A 193 20.68 9.38 1.20
CA PRO A 193 21.01 8.32 2.15
C PRO A 193 20.36 8.62 3.50
N SER A 194 19.93 7.58 4.22
CA SER A 194 19.46 7.68 5.62
C SER A 194 20.53 8.27 6.55
N HIS A 195 21.79 8.22 6.13
CA HIS A 195 22.95 8.76 6.82
C HIS A 195 23.62 9.78 5.88
N GLY A 196 23.40 11.07 6.12
CA GLY A 196 24.33 12.08 5.60
C GLY A 196 25.71 11.79 6.19
N PRO A 197 26.80 11.91 5.42
CA PRO A 197 28.13 11.73 5.99
C PRO A 197 28.32 12.77 7.10
N GLU A 198 28.71 12.32 8.29
CA GLU A 198 29.32 13.19 9.29
C GLU A 198 30.69 13.64 8.75
N SER A 199 30.69 14.58 7.81
CA SER A 199 31.90 15.31 7.46
C SER A 199 32.00 16.51 8.39
N HIS A 200 32.82 16.36 9.43
CA HIS A 200 33.55 17.47 10.01
C HIS A 200 34.38 18.14 8.90
N ASP A 201 33.81 19.11 8.20
CA ASP A 201 34.60 20.00 7.34
C ASP A 201 34.18 21.45 7.62
N GLU A 202 35.13 22.16 8.22
CA GLU A 202 35.17 23.61 8.36
C GLU A 202 35.09 24.26 6.97
N ASP A 203 34.28 25.32 6.85
CA ASP A 203 34.35 26.39 5.85
C ASP A 203 34.49 26.03 4.35
N GLY A 204 33.43 26.24 3.57
CA GLY A 204 33.57 26.30 2.10
C GLY A 204 32.28 26.53 1.32
N HIS A 205 31.92 27.79 1.07
CA HIS A 205 30.94 28.16 0.04
C HIS A 205 31.48 27.94 -1.39
N GLY A 206 30.61 27.46 -2.29
CA GLY A 206 30.72 27.61 -3.76
C GLY A 206 30.27 26.35 -4.51
N GLY A 207 29.39 26.36 -5.51
CA GLY A 207 28.70 27.46 -6.19
C GLY A 207 27.49 26.93 -6.97
N HIS A 208 26.58 27.85 -7.28
CA HIS A 208 25.48 27.66 -8.22
C HIS A 208 25.98 27.99 -9.63
N ASP A 209 25.63 27.18 -10.63
CA ASP A 209 25.52 27.66 -12.01
C ASP A 209 24.04 27.85 -12.36
N GLU A 210 23.73 29.11 -12.64
CA GLU A 210 22.44 29.61 -13.08
C GLU A 210 22.30 29.46 -14.61
N HIS A 211 21.10 29.06 -15.06
CA HIS A 211 20.50 29.71 -16.21
C HIS A 211 19.22 30.43 -15.78
N ALA A 212 19.33 31.76 -15.90
CA ALA A 212 18.43 32.86 -15.57
C ALA A 212 16.97 32.75 -16.04
N ALA A 213 16.08 33.38 -15.26
CA ALA A 213 15.25 34.51 -15.74
C ALA A 213 14.65 35.34 -14.58
N VAL A 214 15.29 36.48 -14.38
CA VAL A 214 14.90 37.78 -13.81
C VAL A 214 13.39 38.05 -13.60
N VAL A 215 13.03 38.47 -12.38
CA VAL A 215 12.00 39.52 -12.16
C VAL A 215 12.52 40.49 -11.09
N GLU A 216 12.63 41.77 -11.47
CA GLU A 216 13.18 42.86 -10.68
C GLU A 216 12.24 43.42 -9.59
N HIS A 217 12.87 44.04 -8.60
CA HIS A 217 12.32 44.69 -7.42
C HIS A 217 11.69 46.08 -7.66
N HIS A 218 10.60 46.36 -6.93
CA HIS A 218 10.26 47.67 -6.33
C HIS A 218 9.71 47.36 -4.92
N GLY A 219 10.11 47.91 -3.77
CA GLY A 219 10.89 49.11 -3.44
C GLY A 219 10.06 50.04 -2.56
N SER A 220 10.20 49.92 -1.22
CA SER A 220 9.92 50.90 -0.11
C SER A 220 9.20 50.20 1.05
N GLY A 221 9.58 50.26 2.33
CA GLY A 221 10.62 50.97 3.06
C GLY A 221 10.17 51.06 4.53
N GLY A 222 11.00 50.65 5.50
CA GLY A 222 10.79 50.95 6.93
C GLY A 222 11.08 49.83 7.93
N SER A 223 12.38 49.63 8.25
CA SER A 223 12.98 49.39 9.59
C SER A 223 12.14 48.65 10.64
N SER A 224 12.53 47.48 11.15
CA SER A 224 13.79 47.27 11.89
C SER A 224 14.29 45.83 11.85
N ASP A 225 15.59 45.75 11.58
CA ASP A 225 16.54 44.67 11.78
C ASP A 225 16.20 43.63 12.88
N SER A 226 15.77 42.46 12.43
CA SER A 226 16.30 41.20 12.96
C SER A 226 16.63 40.35 11.73
N GLY A 227 17.90 40.40 11.33
CA GLY A 227 18.46 39.64 10.20
C GLY A 227 18.40 38.13 10.39
N ILE A 228 17.21 37.55 10.52
CA ILE A 228 16.99 36.11 10.38
C ILE A 228 16.83 35.86 8.88
N LYS A 229 17.97 35.59 8.22
CA LYS A 229 17.91 34.80 6.99
C LYS A 229 17.22 33.49 7.37
N PRO A 230 16.24 32.98 6.59
CA PRO A 230 15.62 31.70 6.89
C PRO A 230 16.72 30.65 6.83
N ASP A 231 17.17 30.23 8.01
CA ASP A 231 18.10 29.13 8.16
C ASP A 231 17.34 27.85 7.74
N PRO A 232 17.77 27.15 6.68
CA PRO A 232 17.19 25.84 6.35
C PRO A 232 17.37 24.82 7.50
N HIS A 233 18.17 25.15 8.52
CA HIS A 233 18.41 24.39 9.75
C HIS A 233 17.69 24.96 11.00
N LEU A 234 16.41 25.35 10.87
CA LEU A 234 15.54 25.50 12.07
C LEU A 234 15.33 24.16 12.83
N TYR A 235 15.85 23.06 12.29
CA TYR A 235 15.91 21.76 12.93
C TYR A 235 17.35 21.25 12.87
N ALA A 236 17.86 20.81 14.02
CA ALA A 236 19.15 20.13 14.10
C ALA A 236 19.26 18.99 13.06
N PRO A 237 20.48 18.68 12.55
CA PRO A 237 20.73 17.48 11.75
C PRO A 237 20.18 16.23 12.45
N TYR A 238 19.92 15.16 11.68
CA TYR A 238 19.41 13.89 12.20
C TYR A 238 20.30 13.39 13.35
N ASP A 239 19.80 13.57 14.57
CA ASP A 239 20.45 13.12 15.79
C ASP A 239 19.55 12.05 16.40
N MET A 240 19.94 10.78 16.23
CA MET A 240 19.25 9.63 16.82
C MET A 240 19.19 9.69 18.35
N THR A 241 19.95 10.59 18.99
CA THR A 241 19.98 10.75 20.45
C THR A 241 18.92 11.71 20.97
N ASN A 242 18.28 12.51 20.11
CA ASN A 242 17.40 13.60 20.56
C ASN A 242 15.91 13.20 20.74
N ASP A 243 15.66 11.91 21.03
CA ASP A 243 14.34 11.40 21.42
C ASP A 243 14.37 10.96 22.90
N SER A 244 14.07 11.91 23.81
CA SER A 244 13.94 11.75 25.28
C SER A 244 15.12 11.09 26.03
N GLU A 245 15.38 11.53 27.26
CA GLU A 245 16.48 11.02 28.11
C GLU A 245 16.31 9.56 28.58
N SER A 246 15.39 8.77 28.02
CA SER A 246 15.26 7.35 28.37
C SER A 246 16.30 6.52 27.60
N ASP A 247 17.26 5.96 28.32
CA ASP A 247 18.43 5.29 27.75
C ASP A 247 18.18 3.88 27.19
N ASP A 248 16.95 3.35 27.31
CA ASP A 248 16.73 1.91 27.17
C ASP A 248 16.21 1.48 25.79
N TYR A 249 15.22 2.18 25.22
CA TYR A 249 14.57 1.75 23.97
C TYR A 249 14.22 2.90 23.02
N ARG A 250 14.48 2.68 21.73
CA ARG A 250 13.93 3.46 20.60
C ARG A 250 13.40 2.47 19.57
N TRP A 251 12.10 2.35 19.43
CA TRP A 251 11.52 1.39 18.49
C TRP A 251 11.59 1.91 17.06
N ALA A 252 12.13 1.10 16.16
CA ALA A 252 12.25 1.39 14.74
C ALA A 252 11.85 0.19 13.88
N MET A 253 11.66 0.44 12.59
CA MET A 253 11.27 -0.57 11.62
C MET A 253 12.10 -0.41 10.33
N THR A 254 12.52 -1.51 9.75
CA THR A 254 13.13 -1.56 8.41
C THR A 254 12.16 -2.22 7.44
N ILE A 255 12.10 -1.72 6.20
CA ILE A 255 11.26 -2.30 5.14
C ILE A 255 12.09 -2.47 3.87
N ASP A 256 12.42 -3.73 3.56
CA ASP A 256 13.10 -4.09 2.32
C ASP A 256 12.11 -4.17 1.14
N VAL A 257 12.14 -3.13 0.30
CA VAL A 257 11.29 -3.02 -0.89
C VAL A 257 11.67 -4.05 -1.96
N ASP A 258 12.94 -4.50 -2.01
CA ASP A 258 13.38 -5.55 -2.96
C ASP A 258 12.73 -6.90 -2.65
N ARG A 259 12.47 -7.18 -1.37
CA ARG A 259 11.81 -8.42 -0.91
C ARG A 259 10.29 -8.33 -0.91
N CYS A 260 9.70 -7.14 -1.05
CA CYS A 260 8.26 -6.97 -0.98
C CYS A 260 7.56 -7.37 -2.29
N ASN A 261 6.92 -8.52 -2.30
CA ASN A 261 6.11 -8.98 -3.44
C ASN A 261 4.66 -8.44 -3.44
N GLY A 262 4.28 -7.66 -2.43
CA GLY A 262 2.94 -7.09 -2.33
C GLY A 262 1.83 -8.07 -1.94
N CYS A 263 2.15 -9.23 -1.34
CA CYS A 263 1.16 -10.26 -0.97
C CYS A 263 0.06 -9.85 0.03
N SER A 264 0.16 -8.66 0.65
CA SER A 264 -0.80 -8.13 1.63
C SER A 264 -1.03 -8.98 2.90
N ALA A 265 -0.23 -10.02 3.16
CA ALA A 265 -0.31 -10.80 4.41
C ALA A 265 -0.13 -9.92 5.66
N CYS A 266 0.81 -8.97 5.59
CA CYS A 266 1.07 -7.99 6.65
C CYS A 266 -0.12 -7.03 6.88
N VAL A 267 -0.89 -6.72 5.84
CA VAL A 267 -2.11 -5.90 5.95
C VAL A 267 -3.16 -6.69 6.72
N THR A 268 -3.46 -7.91 6.29
CA THR A 268 -4.42 -8.79 6.96
C THR A 268 -4.02 -9.00 8.42
N ALA A 269 -2.77 -9.34 8.70
CA ALA A 269 -2.28 -9.52 10.06
C ALA A 269 -2.45 -8.27 10.93
N CYS A 270 -2.25 -7.07 10.37
CA CYS A 270 -2.50 -5.82 11.08
C CYS A 270 -4.00 -5.65 11.42
N TYR A 271 -4.91 -6.04 10.51
CA TYR A 271 -6.35 -6.08 10.78
C TYR A 271 -6.69 -7.01 11.94
N ILE A 272 -6.16 -8.24 11.93
CA ILE A 272 -6.41 -9.26 12.98
C ILE A 272 -5.90 -8.76 14.32
N GLU A 273 -4.60 -8.45 14.37
CA GLU A 273 -3.87 -8.17 15.60
C GLU A 273 -4.43 -6.95 16.33
N ASN A 274 -4.79 -5.92 15.56
CA ASN A 274 -5.13 -4.61 16.10
C ASN A 274 -6.63 -4.32 16.04
N ASN A 275 -7.49 -5.34 15.93
CA ASN A 275 -8.95 -5.19 15.93
C ASN A 275 -9.43 -4.11 14.94
N ILE A 276 -8.83 -4.04 13.75
CA ILE A 276 -9.25 -3.04 12.75
C ILE A 276 -10.59 -3.48 12.20
N PRO A 277 -11.61 -2.60 12.23
CA PRO A 277 -12.94 -2.99 11.83
C PRO A 277 -13.04 -3.13 10.30
N VAL A 278 -14.03 -3.91 9.89
CA VAL A 278 -14.39 -4.09 8.47
C VAL A 278 -15.40 -3.02 8.10
N VAL A 279 -15.27 -2.38 6.94
CA VAL A 279 -15.95 -1.13 6.59
C VAL A 279 -17.06 -1.32 5.54
N GLY A 280 -16.82 -2.15 4.52
CA GLY A 280 -17.76 -2.41 3.41
C GLY A 280 -17.46 -1.65 2.11
N GLU A 281 -18.04 -2.11 1.00
CA GLU A 281 -17.74 -1.63 -0.36
C GLU A 281 -18.01 -0.13 -0.51
N LYS A 282 -19.22 0.31 -0.14
CA LYS A 282 -19.67 1.71 -0.33
C LYS A 282 -18.74 2.70 0.36
N GLN A 283 -18.29 2.39 1.58
CA GLN A 283 -17.41 3.26 2.34
C GLN A 283 -15.95 3.16 1.84
N THR A 284 -15.52 1.98 1.39
CA THR A 284 -14.22 1.78 0.72
C THR A 284 -14.13 2.62 -0.56
N ALA A 285 -15.17 2.64 -1.39
CA ALA A 285 -15.27 3.50 -2.58
C ALA A 285 -15.31 5.01 -2.28
N LEU A 286 -15.51 5.40 -1.03
CA LEU A 286 -15.39 6.79 -0.55
C LEU A 286 -13.99 7.11 0.03
N GLY A 287 -13.05 6.16 -0.04
CA GLY A 287 -11.69 6.32 0.51
C GLY A 287 -11.63 6.21 2.04
N ARG A 288 -12.61 5.53 2.66
CA ARG A 288 -12.76 5.44 4.12
C ARG A 288 -12.37 4.07 4.68
N SER A 289 -11.54 3.31 3.97
CA SER A 289 -11.00 2.04 4.48
C SER A 289 -10.18 2.28 5.76
N MET A 290 -10.29 1.36 6.71
CA MET A 290 -9.67 1.48 8.04
C MET A 290 -8.25 0.90 8.12
N THR A 291 -7.66 0.57 6.97
CA THR A 291 -6.31 -0.01 6.87
C THR A 291 -5.20 0.89 7.45
N TRP A 292 -4.48 0.38 8.46
CA TRP A 292 -3.33 1.05 9.10
C TRP A 292 -2.02 0.87 8.34
N LEU A 293 -1.93 -0.18 7.53
CA LEU A 293 -0.81 -0.53 6.67
C LEU A 293 -1.35 -0.82 5.29
N ARG A 294 -0.96 -0.02 4.29
CA ARG A 294 -1.35 -0.24 2.89
C ARG A 294 -0.12 -0.59 2.07
N ILE A 295 -0.27 -1.44 1.07
CA ILE A 295 0.78 -1.69 0.08
C ILE A 295 0.54 -0.75 -1.10
N GLU A 296 1.40 0.25 -1.26
CA GLU A 296 1.37 1.13 -2.41
C GLU A 296 2.10 0.46 -3.57
N ARG A 297 1.48 0.46 -4.76
CA ARG A 297 2.06 -0.13 -5.97
C ARG A 297 2.39 1.00 -6.94
N TYR A 298 3.66 1.30 -7.09
CA TYR A 298 4.11 2.28 -8.07
C TYR A 298 4.58 1.58 -9.34
N VAL A 299 4.24 2.16 -10.48
CA VAL A 299 4.88 1.85 -11.77
C VAL A 299 5.87 2.98 -12.06
N THR A 300 7.01 2.67 -12.68
CA THR A 300 8.00 3.70 -13.06
C THR A 300 7.43 4.73 -14.00
N ASP A 301 8.10 5.88 -14.09
CA ASP A 301 7.86 6.85 -15.15
C ASP A 301 8.37 6.26 -16.49
N GLY A 302 7.61 6.40 -17.58
CA GLY A 302 7.95 5.81 -18.89
C GLY A 302 7.33 6.50 -20.11
N GLU A 303 6.63 5.78 -20.99
CA GLU A 303 6.03 6.40 -22.19
C GLU A 303 4.65 7.00 -21.86
N PRO A 304 4.18 8.03 -22.59
CA PRO A 304 2.90 8.67 -22.34
C PRO A 304 1.76 7.66 -22.43
N VAL A 305 0.96 7.53 -21.36
CA VAL A 305 -0.27 6.75 -21.42
C VAL A 305 -1.37 7.60 -22.07
N LEU A 306 -2.20 6.95 -22.90
CA LEU A 306 -3.29 7.55 -23.68
C LEU A 306 -4.12 8.54 -22.85
N GLU A 307 -4.40 9.70 -23.45
CA GLU A 307 -5.29 10.72 -22.91
C GLU A 307 -6.69 10.10 -22.74
N THR A 308 -7.20 9.93 -21.51
CA THR A 308 -8.56 10.33 -21.12
C THR A 308 -8.90 10.03 -19.64
N GLY A 309 -9.72 10.92 -19.04
CA GLY A 309 -10.84 10.55 -18.18
C GLY A 309 -10.59 9.96 -16.79
N ARG A 310 -11.37 8.94 -16.40
CA ARG A 310 -11.42 8.34 -15.04
C ARG A 310 -10.28 7.37 -14.71
N ASN A 311 -9.26 7.28 -15.56
CA ASN A 311 -8.22 6.27 -15.42
C ASN A 311 -7.33 6.50 -14.16
N PRO A 312 -6.80 5.43 -13.53
CA PRO A 312 -5.83 5.54 -12.42
C PRO A 312 -4.51 6.22 -12.80
N ILE A 313 -4.33 6.49 -14.09
CA ILE A 313 -3.18 7.12 -14.71
C ILE A 313 -3.74 8.39 -15.35
N LYS A 314 -3.31 9.57 -14.88
CA LYS A 314 -3.89 10.82 -15.39
C LYS A 314 -3.32 11.16 -16.75
N SER A 315 -4.12 11.89 -17.54
CA SER A 315 -3.73 12.36 -18.87
C SER A 315 -2.36 13.03 -18.87
N GLY A 316 -1.47 12.60 -19.79
CA GLY A 316 -0.11 13.11 -19.93
C GLY A 316 0.92 12.53 -18.96
N GLU A 317 0.52 11.59 -18.07
CA GLU A 317 1.47 10.87 -17.23
C GLU A 317 2.15 9.74 -18.01
N THR A 318 3.48 9.71 -17.87
CA THR A 318 4.37 8.70 -18.42
C THR A 318 4.42 7.49 -17.50
N LEU A 319 4.17 6.28 -17.99
CA LEU A 319 4.38 5.05 -17.21
C LEU A 319 5.25 4.04 -17.95
N GLY A 320 6.21 3.48 -17.22
CA GLY A 320 7.18 2.51 -17.71
C GLY A 320 6.53 1.17 -18.01
N GLU A 321 7.15 0.46 -18.96
CA GLU A 321 6.86 -0.95 -19.16
C GLU A 321 7.37 -1.74 -17.97
N LEU A 322 6.43 -2.34 -17.22
CA LEU A 322 6.65 -3.53 -16.38
C LEU A 322 7.51 -3.39 -15.10
N ASP A 323 8.10 -2.23 -14.78
CA ASP A 323 8.76 -2.05 -13.48
C ASP A 323 7.76 -1.64 -12.40
N VAL A 324 7.38 -2.64 -11.59
CA VAL A 324 6.40 -2.54 -10.51
C VAL A 324 7.10 -2.59 -9.16
N ARG A 325 6.76 -1.62 -8.31
CA ARG A 325 7.39 -1.45 -7.00
C ARG A 325 6.33 -1.44 -5.92
N ASN A 326 6.43 -2.37 -4.98
CA ASN A 326 5.53 -2.44 -3.84
C ASN A 326 6.18 -1.80 -2.61
N SER A 327 5.59 -0.74 -2.10
CA SER A 327 6.06 -0.05 -0.90
C SER A 327 5.00 -0.11 0.20
N PRO A 328 5.22 -0.91 1.26
CA PRO A 328 4.35 -0.88 2.43
C PRO A 328 4.40 0.50 3.12
N MET A 329 3.25 1.16 3.22
CA MET A 329 3.10 2.48 3.83
C MET A 329 2.22 2.38 5.08
N LEU A 330 2.82 2.69 6.22
CA LEU A 330 2.19 2.72 7.55
C LEU A 330 2.59 3.99 8.31
N CYS A 331 2.11 4.14 9.55
CA CYS A 331 2.59 5.21 10.41
C CYS A 331 4.09 5.10 10.65
N GLN A 332 4.80 6.13 10.21
CA GLN A 332 6.25 6.20 10.24
C GLN A 332 6.84 6.45 11.64
N GLN A 333 6.00 6.60 12.67
CA GLN A 333 6.38 7.03 14.04
C GLN A 333 7.43 8.16 14.05
N CYS A 334 7.17 9.18 13.23
CA CYS A 334 7.99 10.38 13.02
C CYS A 334 8.41 11.02 14.34
N GLY A 335 9.71 11.19 14.63
CA GLY A 335 10.18 11.94 15.81
C GLY A 335 9.77 13.42 15.78
N SER A 336 9.72 14.03 14.59
CA SER A 336 9.10 15.35 14.36
C SER A 336 7.71 15.17 13.76
N ALA A 337 6.79 14.56 14.52
CA ALA A 337 5.45 14.22 14.02
C ALA A 337 4.56 15.46 13.81
N PRO A 338 4.22 15.84 12.56
CA PRO A 338 3.32 16.96 12.31
C PRO A 338 1.88 16.68 12.80
N CYS A 339 1.51 15.41 12.92
CA CYS A 339 0.17 15.03 13.36
C CYS A 339 -0.09 15.25 14.87
N GLU A 340 0.93 15.51 15.67
CA GLU A 340 0.81 15.73 17.11
C GLU A 340 0.39 17.14 17.52
N PRO A 341 1.13 18.21 17.17
CA PRO A 341 0.85 19.56 17.65
C PRO A 341 -0.53 20.09 17.18
N VAL A 342 -1.11 19.47 16.16
CA VAL A 342 -2.44 19.83 15.65
C VAL A 342 -3.60 19.17 16.41
N CYS A 343 -3.33 18.31 17.39
CA CYS A 343 -4.37 17.68 18.20
C CYS A 343 -4.73 18.56 19.40
N PRO A 344 -5.92 19.20 19.43
CA PRO A 344 -6.27 20.16 20.49
C PRO A 344 -6.47 19.53 21.87
N VAL A 345 -6.58 18.20 21.94
CA VAL A 345 -6.84 17.45 23.18
C VAL A 345 -5.69 16.52 23.56
N PHE A 346 -4.56 16.59 22.85
CA PHE A 346 -3.38 15.75 23.08
C PHE A 346 -3.70 14.25 23.08
N ALA A 347 -4.60 13.82 22.19
CA ALA A 347 -4.88 12.39 21.96
C ALA A 347 -3.75 11.67 21.22
N THR A 348 -2.76 12.41 20.72
CA THR A 348 -1.54 11.89 20.10
C THR A 348 -0.35 12.62 20.69
N TYR A 349 0.71 11.87 21.00
CA TYR A 349 1.87 12.35 21.76
C TYR A 349 3.06 11.42 21.51
N HIS A 350 4.29 11.89 21.68
CA HIS A 350 5.45 11.02 21.75
C HIS A 350 5.62 10.43 23.14
N ASN A 351 5.84 9.12 23.22
CA ASN A 351 6.32 8.50 24.46
C ASN A 351 7.86 8.56 24.54
N GLU A 352 8.40 8.15 25.69
CA GLU A 352 9.84 8.09 25.98
C GLU A 352 10.63 7.08 25.13
N GLU A 353 9.95 6.29 24.30
CA GLU A 353 10.56 5.29 23.41
C GLU A 353 10.48 5.72 21.95
N GLY A 354 10.08 6.96 21.72
CA GLY A 354 9.87 7.58 20.41
C GLY A 354 8.69 7.00 19.63
N LEU A 355 7.82 6.21 20.24
CA LEU A 355 6.54 5.83 19.64
C LEU A 355 5.61 7.04 19.65
N ASN A 356 5.00 7.29 18.49
CA ASN A 356 3.88 8.18 18.44
C ASN A 356 2.67 7.45 19.06
N GLY A 357 2.22 7.82 20.25
CA GLY A 357 1.04 7.28 20.90
C GLY A 357 -0.26 7.76 20.24
N MET A 358 -1.27 6.88 20.14
CA MET A 358 -2.64 7.28 19.82
C MET A 358 -3.56 6.80 20.94
N VAL A 359 -4.05 7.75 21.73
CA VAL A 359 -4.94 7.50 22.87
C VAL A 359 -6.38 7.60 22.39
N TYR A 360 -6.96 6.44 22.06
CA TYR A 360 -8.26 6.35 21.38
C TYR A 360 -9.39 7.07 22.14
N ASN A 361 -9.49 6.85 23.46
CA ASN A 361 -10.54 7.43 24.32
C ASN A 361 -10.39 8.94 24.56
N ARG A 362 -9.24 9.53 24.23
CA ARG A 362 -9.01 10.98 24.31
C ARG A 362 -9.39 11.69 23.02
N CYS A 363 -9.50 10.96 21.91
CA CYS A 363 -9.79 11.53 20.60
C CYS A 363 -11.22 12.07 20.54
N ILE A 364 -11.37 13.35 20.19
CA ILE A 364 -12.68 13.99 19.97
C ILE A 364 -13.06 14.11 18.48
N GLY A 365 -12.29 13.46 17.59
CA GLY A 365 -12.66 13.32 16.18
C GLY A 365 -12.56 14.58 15.31
N THR A 366 -11.68 15.54 15.63
CA THR A 366 -11.45 16.73 14.78
C THR A 366 -10.81 16.41 13.43
N ARG A 367 -10.15 15.24 13.31
CA ARG A 367 -9.47 14.73 12.10
C ARG A 367 -8.29 15.56 11.59
N TYR A 368 -7.91 16.64 12.26
CA TYR A 368 -6.82 17.50 11.78
C TYR A 368 -5.47 16.75 11.72
N CYS A 369 -5.25 15.80 12.63
CA CYS A 369 -4.07 14.93 12.60
C CYS A 369 -3.97 14.06 11.33
N ALA A 370 -5.08 13.74 10.64
CA ALA A 370 -5.01 13.11 9.32
C ALA A 370 -4.52 14.09 8.25
N ASN A 371 -5.02 15.33 8.26
CA ASN A 371 -4.64 16.32 7.25
C ASN A 371 -3.14 16.65 7.35
N ASN A 372 -2.63 16.85 8.58
CA ASN A 372 -1.22 17.22 8.79
C ASN A 372 -0.25 16.03 8.68
N CYS A 373 -0.74 14.80 8.71
CA CYS A 373 0.09 13.63 8.45
C CYS A 373 0.45 13.57 6.95
N SER A 374 1.73 13.75 6.61
CA SER A 374 2.23 13.73 5.23
C SER A 374 1.90 12.42 4.50
N TYR A 375 1.93 11.30 5.22
CA TYR A 375 1.69 9.95 4.68
C TYR A 375 0.21 9.54 4.62
N LYS A 376 -0.71 10.32 5.21
CA LYS A 376 -2.16 10.00 5.26
C LYS A 376 -2.46 8.59 5.79
N VAL A 377 -1.71 8.16 6.80
CA VAL A 377 -1.77 6.84 7.47
C VAL A 377 -2.55 6.86 8.77
N ARG A 378 -3.28 7.95 9.02
CA ARG A 378 -4.24 8.06 10.13
C ARG A 378 -5.64 7.80 9.58
N ARG A 379 -6.35 6.83 10.12
CA ARG A 379 -7.69 6.41 9.68
C ARG A 379 -8.75 6.86 10.67
N PHE A 380 -9.94 7.20 10.18
CA PHE A 380 -11.00 7.75 11.02
C PHE A 380 -12.21 6.82 11.01
N ASN A 381 -12.69 6.45 12.20
CA ASN A 381 -13.94 5.73 12.33
C ASN A 381 -15.13 6.65 12.04
N TYR A 382 -15.63 6.62 10.80
CA TYR A 382 -16.80 7.41 10.40
C TYR A 382 -18.10 6.92 11.03
N TYR A 383 -18.20 5.61 11.25
CA TYR A 383 -19.36 4.93 11.82
C TYR A 383 -18.88 3.91 12.85
N ASP A 384 -19.82 3.33 13.58
CA ASP A 384 -19.53 2.23 14.51
C ASP A 384 -19.42 0.89 13.77
N TYR A 385 -18.35 0.76 12.99
CA TYR A 385 -18.13 -0.40 12.12
C TYR A 385 -18.05 -1.70 12.91
N GLN A 386 -17.49 -1.67 14.11
CA GLN A 386 -17.35 -2.87 14.92
C GLN A 386 -18.71 -3.41 15.39
N ILE A 387 -19.67 -2.55 15.71
CA ILE A 387 -21.00 -2.99 16.12
C ILE A 387 -21.82 -3.47 14.92
N HIS A 388 -21.71 -2.77 13.79
CA HIS A 388 -22.60 -3.02 12.65
C HIS A 388 -22.12 -4.11 11.70
N ASN A 389 -20.80 -4.24 11.54
CA ASN A 389 -20.21 -5.10 10.50
C ASN A 389 -19.63 -6.40 11.07
N TRP A 390 -19.75 -6.66 12.38
CA TRP A 390 -19.33 -7.92 13.02
C TRP A 390 -20.52 -8.60 13.68
N PRO A 391 -21.17 -9.57 13.02
CA PRO A 391 -22.24 -10.35 13.61
C PRO A 391 -21.69 -11.32 14.66
N ASP A 392 -22.52 -11.72 15.63
CA ASP A 392 -22.17 -12.80 16.55
C ASP A 392 -21.89 -14.11 15.80
N PRO A 393 -20.89 -14.91 16.20
CA PRO A 393 -20.01 -14.74 17.37
C PRO A 393 -18.65 -14.10 17.05
N MET A 394 -18.53 -13.35 15.94
CA MET A 394 -17.25 -12.80 15.50
C MET A 394 -16.51 -11.98 16.56
N PRO A 395 -17.15 -11.23 17.48
CA PRO A 395 -16.43 -10.52 18.55
C PRO A 395 -15.48 -11.38 19.38
N LEU A 396 -15.64 -12.72 19.40
CA LEU A 396 -14.68 -13.64 20.03
C LEU A 396 -13.30 -13.68 19.36
N MET A 397 -13.18 -13.19 18.12
CA MET A 397 -11.90 -13.10 17.38
C MET A 397 -11.07 -11.87 17.77
N LEU A 398 -11.62 -10.96 18.57
CA LEU A 398 -10.93 -9.73 18.94
C LEU A 398 -9.79 -10.02 19.90
N ASN A 399 -8.65 -9.38 19.64
CA ASN A 399 -7.53 -9.36 20.55
C ASN A 399 -7.95 -8.64 21.85
N PRO A 400 -7.91 -9.30 23.02
CA PRO A 400 -8.33 -8.70 24.29
C PRO A 400 -7.40 -7.57 24.76
N ASP A 401 -6.16 -7.53 24.27
CA ASP A 401 -5.13 -6.57 24.69
C ASP A 401 -5.17 -5.27 23.88
N VAL A 402 -6.02 -5.20 22.85
CA VAL A 402 -6.16 -4.01 22.00
C VAL A 402 -7.57 -3.44 22.14
N THR A 403 -7.64 -2.15 22.49
CA THR A 403 -8.91 -1.42 22.56
C THR A 403 -9.68 -1.57 21.26
N VAL A 404 -10.96 -1.90 21.35
CA VAL A 404 -11.90 -1.84 20.23
C VAL A 404 -12.43 -0.41 20.13
N ARG A 405 -12.33 0.21 18.95
CA ARG A 405 -12.66 1.63 18.79
C ARG A 405 -14.07 1.79 18.26
N GLY A 406 -14.77 2.79 18.80
CA GLY A 406 -16.07 3.23 18.31
C GLY A 406 -15.97 4.36 17.28
N GLN A 407 -17.14 4.85 16.87
CA GLN A 407 -17.28 6.00 15.99
C GLN A 407 -16.57 7.26 16.53
N GLY A 408 -16.01 8.07 15.63
CA GLY A 408 -15.50 9.39 15.97
C GLY A 408 -14.03 9.41 16.40
N VAL A 409 -13.35 8.27 16.34
CA VAL A 409 -11.98 8.11 16.83
C VAL A 409 -11.01 7.89 15.68
N MET A 410 -9.84 8.53 15.79
CA MET A 410 -8.70 8.33 14.88
C MET A 410 -7.89 7.10 15.29
N GLU A 411 -7.35 6.42 14.29
CA GLU A 411 -6.49 5.25 14.45
C GLU A 411 -5.24 5.38 13.57
N LYS A 412 -4.22 4.57 13.88
CA LYS A 412 -3.01 4.44 13.08
C LYS A 412 -2.24 3.20 13.53
N CYS A 413 -1.27 2.77 12.72
CA CYS A 413 -0.26 1.82 13.18
C CYS A 413 0.45 2.33 14.45
N THR A 414 0.51 1.49 15.47
CA THR A 414 1.14 1.75 16.78
C THR A 414 2.43 0.95 17.00
N PHE A 415 3.00 0.38 15.93
CA PHE A 415 4.07 -0.62 16.04
C PHE A 415 3.69 -1.82 16.93
N CYS A 416 2.40 -2.20 16.92
CA CYS A 416 1.85 -3.27 17.75
C CYS A 416 2.22 -3.09 19.24
N VAL A 417 1.96 -1.89 19.77
CA VAL A 417 2.32 -1.50 21.15
C VAL A 417 1.94 -2.53 22.21
N GLN A 418 0.83 -3.25 22.03
CA GLN A 418 0.41 -4.35 22.91
C GLN A 418 1.48 -5.45 23.04
N ARG A 419 2.16 -5.81 21.94
CA ARG A 419 3.25 -6.80 21.93
C ARG A 419 4.52 -6.26 22.58
N ILE A 420 4.79 -4.97 22.41
CA ILE A 420 5.87 -4.28 23.13
C ILE A 420 5.62 -4.32 24.64
N GLN A 421 4.38 -4.08 25.08
CA GLN A 421 4.01 -4.10 26.50
C GLN A 421 4.06 -5.53 27.08
N GLU A 422 3.59 -6.53 26.33
CA GLU A 422 3.67 -7.94 26.73
C GLU A 422 5.12 -8.39 26.95
N ALA A 423 6.00 -8.17 25.98
CA ALA A 423 7.43 -8.50 26.10
C ALA A 423 8.11 -7.72 27.24
N ARG A 424 7.74 -6.45 27.43
CA ARG A 424 8.24 -5.64 28.55
C ARG A 424 7.86 -6.24 29.89
N GLN A 425 6.62 -6.69 30.05
CA GLN A 425 6.15 -7.27 31.30
C GLN A 425 6.93 -8.54 31.61
N GLY A 426 7.11 -9.43 30.63
CA GLY A 426 7.93 -10.63 30.78
C GLY A 426 9.39 -10.33 31.14
N ALA A 427 10.05 -9.43 30.39
CA ALA A 427 11.43 -9.04 30.65
C ALA A 427 11.60 -8.40 32.06
N LYS A 428 10.63 -7.58 32.49
CA LYS A 428 10.62 -6.96 33.82
C LYS A 428 10.49 -7.99 34.93
N ASP A 429 9.61 -8.99 34.77
CA ASP A 429 9.42 -10.06 35.75
C ASP A 429 10.69 -10.93 35.89
N GLU A 430 11.46 -11.07 34.81
CA GLU A 430 12.75 -11.75 34.77
C GLU A 430 13.95 -10.87 35.17
N GLY A 431 13.74 -9.58 35.42
CA GLY A 431 14.79 -8.63 35.80
C GLY A 431 15.83 -8.37 34.70
N ARG A 432 15.45 -8.51 33.42
CA ARG A 432 16.31 -8.28 32.26
C ARG A 432 15.71 -7.25 31.29
N ARG A 433 16.50 -6.86 30.30
CA ARG A 433 16.01 -6.08 29.15
C ARG A 433 15.34 -6.99 28.11
N ILE A 434 14.51 -6.40 27.27
CA ILE A 434 13.91 -7.04 26.11
C ILE A 434 15.03 -7.35 25.13
N ALA A 435 15.10 -8.61 24.68
CA ALA A 435 16.10 -9.04 23.71
C ALA A 435 15.66 -8.68 22.27
N ASP A 436 16.62 -8.57 21.35
CA ASP A 436 16.30 -8.44 19.94
C ASP A 436 15.50 -9.65 19.44
N GLY A 437 14.50 -9.40 18.58
CA GLY A 437 13.57 -10.42 18.10
C GLY A 437 12.53 -10.93 19.11
N GLU A 438 12.58 -10.52 20.39
CA GLU A 438 11.55 -10.89 21.39
C GLU A 438 10.21 -10.20 21.09
N VAL A 439 10.25 -8.95 20.63
CA VAL A 439 9.06 -8.26 20.11
C VAL A 439 8.99 -8.47 18.60
N ARG A 440 8.03 -9.27 18.14
CA ARG A 440 7.70 -9.38 16.71
C ARG A 440 6.36 -8.73 16.42
N THR A 441 6.36 -7.69 15.59
CA THR A 441 5.10 -7.05 15.15
C THR A 441 4.29 -8.01 14.27
N ALA A 442 2.98 -7.84 14.20
CA ALA A 442 2.13 -8.71 13.37
C ALA A 442 2.48 -8.62 11.87
N CYS A 443 2.84 -7.43 11.38
CA CYS A 443 3.27 -7.25 9.99
C CYS A 443 4.64 -7.89 9.71
N GLN A 444 5.59 -7.85 10.64
CA GLN A 444 6.85 -8.58 10.54
C GLN A 444 6.65 -10.09 10.57
N GLN A 445 5.92 -10.61 11.56
CA GLN A 445 5.75 -12.06 11.75
C GLN A 445 5.02 -12.74 10.57
N SER A 446 4.10 -12.04 9.91
CA SER A 446 3.30 -12.58 8.81
C SER A 446 3.93 -12.38 7.43
N CYS A 447 5.03 -11.64 7.32
CA CYS A 447 5.67 -11.36 6.04
C CYS A 447 6.43 -12.62 5.57
N PRO A 448 6.00 -13.28 4.48
CA PRO A 448 6.63 -14.54 4.05
C PRO A 448 8.02 -14.34 3.43
N SER A 449 8.37 -13.10 3.04
CA SER A 449 9.64 -12.75 2.43
C SER A 449 10.60 -12.05 3.38
N ASP A 450 10.28 -11.98 4.68
CA ASP A 450 11.07 -11.28 5.71
C ASP A 450 11.50 -9.88 5.25
N ALA A 451 10.54 -9.14 4.67
CA ALA A 451 10.75 -7.78 4.17
C ALA A 451 10.65 -6.73 5.27
N ILE A 452 10.05 -7.03 6.42
CA ILE A 452 9.85 -6.07 7.51
C ILE A 452 10.70 -6.51 8.70
N GLY A 453 11.67 -5.69 9.10
CA GLY A 453 12.41 -5.83 10.35
C GLY A 453 11.87 -4.87 11.41
N PHE A 454 11.93 -5.24 12.67
CA PHE A 454 11.49 -4.39 13.79
C PHE A 454 12.35 -4.66 15.01
N GLY A 455 12.75 -3.62 15.74
CA GLY A 455 13.62 -3.77 16.89
C GLY A 455 13.97 -2.44 17.57
N ASN A 456 14.95 -2.51 18.46
CA ASN A 456 15.44 -1.36 19.22
C ASN A 456 16.60 -0.68 18.48
N ALA A 457 16.38 0.51 17.94
CA ALA A 457 17.39 1.33 17.26
C ALA A 457 18.54 1.80 18.17
N ARG A 458 18.37 1.79 19.50
CA ARG A 458 19.47 2.07 20.44
C ARG A 458 20.40 0.87 20.64
N ASP A 459 19.98 -0.33 20.27
CA ASP A 459 20.85 -1.51 20.27
C ASP A 459 21.56 -1.64 18.91
N SER A 460 22.84 -1.24 18.87
CA SER A 460 23.72 -1.35 17.70
C SER A 460 23.82 -2.78 17.12
N LYS A 461 23.47 -3.81 17.90
CA LYS A 461 23.49 -5.21 17.46
C LYS A 461 22.14 -5.71 16.96
N SER A 462 21.08 -4.91 17.09
CA SER A 462 19.74 -5.31 16.65
C SER A 462 19.67 -5.48 15.14
N GLU A 463 18.81 -6.39 14.69
CA GLU A 463 18.57 -6.64 13.28
C GLU A 463 18.12 -5.36 12.54
N VAL A 464 17.32 -4.51 13.19
CA VAL A 464 16.81 -3.28 12.59
C VAL A 464 17.92 -2.27 12.29
N VAL A 465 18.93 -2.16 13.16
CA VAL A 465 20.09 -1.29 12.93
C VAL A 465 20.97 -1.88 11.83
N GLN A 466 21.28 -3.17 11.89
CA GLN A 466 22.12 -3.83 10.89
C GLN A 466 21.52 -3.78 9.48
N GLN A 467 20.19 -3.84 9.36
CA GLN A 467 19.48 -3.70 8.10
C GLN A 467 19.34 -2.24 7.66
N GLY A 468 19.06 -1.34 8.60
CA GLY A 468 18.76 0.07 8.33
C GLY A 468 19.98 0.91 8.01
N ASP A 469 21.15 0.55 8.54
CA ASP A 469 22.44 1.18 8.28
C ASP A 469 23.05 0.70 6.95
N ASP A 470 22.24 0.70 5.90
CA ASP A 470 22.67 0.42 4.52
C ASP A 470 22.91 1.75 3.81
N PRO A 471 24.17 2.17 3.61
CA PRO A 471 24.50 3.48 3.04
C PRO A 471 24.10 3.61 1.57
N VAL A 472 23.84 2.50 0.88
CA VAL A 472 23.53 2.49 -0.56
C VAL A 472 22.02 2.47 -0.78
N ARG A 473 21.30 1.64 -0.02
CA ARG A 473 19.87 1.35 -0.21
C ARG A 473 18.97 2.07 0.77
N GLY A 474 19.49 2.47 1.94
CA GLY A 474 18.72 3.07 3.02
C GLY A 474 18.18 4.45 2.68
N TYR A 475 16.87 4.65 2.85
CA TYR A 475 16.22 5.96 2.70
C TYR A 475 14.99 6.10 3.60
N HIS A 476 14.62 7.34 3.89
CA HIS A 476 13.36 7.67 4.55
C HIS A 476 12.35 8.25 3.55
N ALA A 477 11.10 7.80 3.64
CA ALA A 477 10.04 8.32 2.78
C ALA A 477 9.76 9.80 3.09
N LEU A 478 9.80 10.66 2.06
CA LEU A 478 9.57 12.11 2.18
C LEU A 478 10.52 12.80 3.17
N HIS A 479 11.80 12.40 3.17
CA HIS A 479 12.86 12.95 4.02
C HIS A 479 12.93 14.47 3.97
N GLU A 480 12.65 15.08 2.82
CA GLU A 480 12.65 16.53 2.58
C GLU A 480 11.72 17.32 3.52
N LEU A 481 10.73 16.65 4.13
CA LEU A 481 9.81 17.27 5.09
C LEU A 481 10.35 17.29 6.53
N ASN A 482 11.50 16.66 6.78
CA ASN A 482 12.15 16.55 8.07
C ASN A 482 11.21 16.06 9.20
N THR A 483 10.36 15.08 8.89
CA THR A 483 9.46 14.45 9.88
C THR A 483 10.21 13.48 10.79
N ARG A 484 11.47 13.17 10.47
CA ARG A 484 12.35 12.20 11.17
C ARG A 484 11.67 10.83 11.38
N PRO A 485 11.33 10.09 10.30
CA PRO A 485 10.70 8.77 10.39
C PRO A 485 11.52 7.77 11.21
N ALA A 486 10.85 6.93 12.00
CA ALA A 486 11.45 5.74 12.63
C ALA A 486 11.39 4.49 11.72
N VAL A 487 10.92 4.66 10.48
CA VAL A 487 10.88 3.61 9.46
C VAL A 487 11.92 3.92 8.40
N THR A 488 12.87 3.00 8.21
CA THR A 488 13.87 3.06 7.15
C THR A 488 13.47 2.09 6.05
N TYR A 489 13.47 2.54 4.80
CA TYR A 489 13.22 1.70 3.64
C TYR A 489 14.54 1.30 2.98
N LEU A 490 14.63 0.09 2.46
CA LEU A 490 15.73 -0.34 1.59
C LEU A 490 15.24 -0.37 0.15
N ALA A 491 15.93 0.36 -0.72
CA ALA A 491 15.61 0.44 -2.14
C ALA A 491 15.63 -0.95 -2.81
N GLN A 492 14.77 -1.11 -3.82
CA GLN A 492 14.77 -2.26 -4.70
C GLN A 492 16.05 -2.30 -5.54
N VAL A 493 16.59 -3.48 -5.81
CA VAL A 493 17.80 -3.63 -6.62
C VAL A 493 17.41 -4.12 -8.02
N ASN A 494 17.57 -3.26 -9.01
CA ASN A 494 17.32 -3.63 -10.40
C ASN A 494 18.48 -4.48 -10.95
N ARG A 495 18.13 -5.69 -11.39
CA ARG A 495 19.06 -6.69 -11.95
C ARG A 495 18.97 -6.81 -13.47
N GLY A 496 18.09 -6.01 -14.11
CA GLY A 496 17.93 -5.98 -15.56
C GLY A 496 19.13 -5.37 -16.29
N LYS A 497 19.13 -5.46 -17.62
CA LYS A 497 20.07 -4.69 -18.45
C LYS A 497 19.78 -3.21 -18.20
N ILE A 498 20.79 -2.48 -17.73
CA ILE A 498 20.79 -1.02 -17.77
C ILE A 498 21.01 -0.69 -19.25
N GLU A 499 19.98 -0.23 -19.95
CA GLU A 499 20.24 0.48 -21.21
C GLU A 499 20.89 1.81 -20.85
N GLY A 500 22.17 1.91 -21.21
CA GLY A 500 23.08 3.02 -20.97
C GLY A 500 24.37 2.72 -21.71
#